data_AF-A0A960YI42-F1
#
_entry.id   AF-A0A960YI42-F1
#
_cell.length_a   1.000
_cell.length_b   1.000
_cell.length_c   1.000
_cell.angle_alpha   90.00
_cell.angle_beta   90.00
_cell.angle_gamma   90.00
#
_symmetry.space_group_name_H-M   'P 1'
#
loop_
_entity.id
_entity.type
_entity.pdbx_description
1 polymer ?
#
loop_
_entity_poly.entity_id
_entity_poly.type
_entity_poly.pdbx_seq_one_letter_code
_entity_poly.pdbx_strand_id
1 'polypeptide(L)'
;MVRRHLLALALLALPAVACASGRRNVVLFIGDGMGFRAVELASLWATGRPDAAPFADWPLRMAMSTPPAGAPAYDPASSWQDFDAVRHKVTDSAAAATALASGVKTTNGVLGLDPAGARLELLPEWLDRRGVVSGVVTSVQFAHATPAGFAAHVEKRSRYEEIARQMLLDSPLRVIAGCGHPGYGPSGEAL
;
A
#
# COMPACT_ATOMS: atom_id res chain seq x y z
N MET A 1 -16.22 48.68 -40.77
CA MET A 1 -15.08 48.50 -39.84
C MET A 1 -15.34 47.22 -39.05
N VAL A 2 -14.75 46.08 -39.44
CA VAL A 2 -14.90 44.80 -38.73
C VAL A 2 -13.50 44.21 -38.56
N ARG A 3 -12.97 44.24 -37.34
CA ARG A 3 -11.68 43.63 -36.99
C ARG A 3 -11.90 42.13 -36.78
N ARG A 4 -11.32 41.31 -37.66
CA ARG A 4 -11.20 39.86 -37.47
C ARG A 4 -10.00 39.59 -36.55
N HIS A 5 -10.27 39.15 -35.33
CA HIS A 5 -9.25 38.64 -34.42
C HIS A 5 -9.05 37.14 -34.72
N LEU A 6 -7.88 36.78 -35.26
CA LEU A 6 -7.44 35.40 -35.37
C LEU A 6 -6.85 34.97 -34.02
N LEU A 7 -7.55 34.09 -33.29
CA LEU A 7 -6.95 33.37 -32.16
C LEU A 7 -6.04 32.27 -32.70
N ALA A 8 -4.73 32.39 -32.47
CA ALA A 8 -3.78 31.30 -32.64
C ALA A 8 -3.87 30.37 -31.43
N LEU A 9 -4.37 29.15 -31.64
CA LEU A 9 -4.38 28.10 -30.63
C LEU A 9 -2.98 27.46 -30.60
N ALA A 10 -2.16 27.83 -29.62
CA ALA A 10 -0.87 27.18 -29.39
C ALA A 10 -1.14 25.81 -28.72
N LEU A 11 -1.04 24.73 -29.48
CA LEU A 11 -0.96 23.38 -28.91
C LEU A 11 0.36 23.25 -28.13
N LEU A 12 0.29 23.32 -26.82
CA LEU A 12 1.37 22.91 -25.93
C LEU A 12 1.53 21.39 -26.05
N ALA A 13 2.52 20.95 -26.84
CA ALA A 13 2.94 19.57 -26.87
C ALA A 13 3.56 19.22 -25.51
N LEU A 14 2.85 18.43 -24.71
CA LEU A 14 3.40 17.80 -23.51
C LEU A 14 4.53 16.86 -23.94
N PRO A 15 5.71 16.91 -23.30
CA PRO A 15 6.79 15.99 -23.63
C PRO A 15 6.34 14.58 -23.27
N ALA A 16 6.20 13.73 -24.29
CA ALA A 16 5.96 12.32 -24.10
C ALA A 16 7.19 11.73 -23.38
N VAL A 17 7.00 11.31 -22.14
CA VAL A 17 8.03 10.57 -21.41
C VAL A 17 8.26 9.26 -22.16
N ALA A 18 9.42 9.11 -22.79
CA ALA A 18 9.81 7.88 -23.45
C ALA A 18 9.89 6.77 -22.39
N CYS A 19 8.97 5.79 -22.47
CA CYS A 19 9.03 4.59 -21.65
C CYS A 19 10.26 3.78 -22.03
N ALA A 20 11.29 3.78 -21.18
CA ALA A 20 12.50 2.98 -21.38
C ALA A 20 12.15 1.49 -21.56
N SER A 21 12.58 0.91 -22.69
CA SER A 21 12.38 -0.49 -23.05
C SER A 21 13.49 -1.37 -22.45
N GLY A 22 13.20 -1.92 -21.28
CA GLY A 22 13.99 -2.95 -20.59
C GLY A 22 13.09 -3.68 -19.59
N ARG A 23 13.48 -4.85 -19.08
CA ARG A 23 12.74 -5.50 -17.97
C ARG A 23 12.71 -4.51 -16.80
N ARG A 24 11.52 -3.99 -16.49
CA ARG A 24 11.33 -3.06 -15.38
C ARG A 24 10.99 -3.88 -14.14
N ASN A 25 11.86 -3.80 -13.14
CA ASN A 25 11.57 -4.30 -11.80
C ASN A 25 10.88 -3.17 -11.02
N VAL A 26 9.91 -3.52 -10.19
CA VAL A 26 9.26 -2.58 -9.27
C VAL A 26 9.59 -3.01 -7.85
N VAL A 27 10.16 -2.11 -7.06
CA VAL A 27 10.38 -2.30 -5.63
C VAL A 27 9.49 -1.30 -4.90
N LEU A 28 8.53 -1.81 -4.13
CA LEU A 28 7.62 -1.02 -3.32
C LEU A 28 8.05 -1.07 -1.86
N PHE A 29 8.43 0.09 -1.31
CA PHE A 29 8.66 0.25 0.12
C PHE A 29 7.39 0.76 0.80
N ILE A 30 6.92 0.05 1.84
CA ILE A 30 5.76 0.45 2.65
C ILE A 30 6.26 0.75 4.06
N GLY A 31 6.28 2.03 4.42
CA GLY A 31 6.43 2.44 5.82
C GLY A 31 5.08 2.37 6.52
N ASP A 32 4.81 1.30 7.27
CA ASP A 32 3.57 1.15 8.01
C ASP A 32 3.44 2.26 9.07
N GLY A 33 2.35 3.05 9.02
CA GLY A 33 2.18 4.25 9.85
C GLY A 33 3.08 5.43 9.51
N MET A 34 3.83 5.40 8.39
CA MET A 34 4.79 6.44 8.01
C MET A 34 4.11 7.63 7.32
N GLY A 35 3.34 8.41 8.08
CA GLY A 35 2.77 9.68 7.61
C GLY A 35 3.82 10.79 7.42
N PHE A 36 3.41 11.93 6.83
CA PHE A 36 4.33 13.04 6.52
C PHE A 36 5.13 13.53 7.73
N ARG A 37 4.50 13.66 8.89
CA ARG A 37 5.16 14.10 10.13
C ARG A 37 6.13 13.06 10.71
N ALA A 38 5.89 11.77 10.46
CA ALA A 38 6.83 10.72 10.85
C ALA A 38 8.12 10.81 10.01
N VAL A 39 8.00 11.05 8.71
CA VAL A 39 9.15 11.28 7.81
C VAL A 39 9.94 12.51 8.22
N GLU A 40 9.24 13.63 8.45
CA GLU A 40 9.87 14.88 8.87
C GLU A 40 10.63 14.75 10.18
N LEU A 41 10.01 14.13 11.20
CA LEU A 41 10.64 13.89 12.50
C LEU A 41 11.88 12.99 12.37
N ALA A 42 11.78 11.91 11.60
CA ALA A 42 12.91 11.02 11.36
C ALA A 42 14.06 11.74 10.64
N SER A 43 13.75 12.61 9.67
CA SER A 43 14.73 13.44 8.97
C SER A 43 15.41 14.43 9.92
N LEU A 44 14.64 15.13 10.75
CA LEU A 44 15.17 16.04 11.77
C LEU A 44 16.12 15.32 12.72
N TRP A 45 15.71 14.15 13.21
CA TRP A 45 16.53 13.36 14.12
C TRP A 45 17.84 12.89 13.48
N ALA A 46 17.80 12.42 12.23
CA ALA A 46 18.98 11.87 11.56
C ALA A 46 19.95 12.92 11.00
N THR A 47 19.44 14.10 10.62
CA THR A 47 20.21 15.08 9.83
C THR A 47 20.21 16.50 10.38
N GLY A 48 19.37 16.78 11.39
CA GLY A 48 19.09 18.13 11.85
C GLY A 48 18.18 18.96 10.92
N ARG A 49 17.67 18.38 9.83
CA ARG A 49 16.80 19.06 8.86
C ARG A 49 15.51 18.28 8.58
N PRO A 50 14.35 18.94 8.44
CA PRO A 50 13.06 18.27 8.22
C PRO A 50 12.85 17.73 6.80
N ASP A 51 13.64 18.19 5.85
CA ASP A 51 13.49 17.98 4.41
C ASP A 51 14.62 17.15 3.78
N ALA A 52 15.36 16.41 4.59
CA ALA A 52 16.56 15.67 4.18
C ALA A 52 16.38 14.14 4.28
N ALA A 53 15.14 13.65 4.20
CA ALA A 53 14.87 12.22 4.10
C ALA A 53 15.58 11.62 2.86
N PRO A 54 15.96 10.34 2.86
CA PRO A 54 16.70 9.73 1.73
C PRO A 54 16.00 9.80 0.36
N PHE A 55 14.69 10.04 0.36
CA PHE A 55 13.84 10.17 -0.81
C PHE A 55 13.29 11.59 -1.01
N ALA A 56 13.87 12.59 -0.33
CA ALA A 56 13.44 13.97 -0.44
C ALA A 56 13.55 14.51 -1.88
N ASP A 57 14.61 14.14 -2.60
CA ASP A 57 14.88 14.63 -3.97
C ASP A 57 14.24 13.75 -5.07
N TRP A 58 13.32 12.84 -4.71
CA TRP A 58 12.63 12.04 -5.72
C TRP A 58 11.82 12.93 -6.66
N PRO A 59 11.87 12.67 -7.99
CA PRO A 59 11.30 13.54 -9.00
C PRO A 59 9.77 13.62 -8.94
N LEU A 60 9.13 12.65 -8.28
CA LEU A 60 7.69 12.61 -8.08
C LEU A 60 7.37 12.34 -6.61
N ARG A 61 6.58 13.23 -6.02
CA ARG A 61 6.02 13.11 -4.67
C ARG A 61 4.54 13.39 -4.75
N MET A 62 3.72 12.45 -4.28
CA MET A 62 2.27 12.55 -4.31
C MET A 62 1.71 12.21 -2.93
N ALA A 63 0.50 12.72 -2.65
CA ALA A 63 -0.31 12.33 -1.51
C ALA A 63 -1.46 11.44 -1.99
N MET A 64 -1.87 10.48 -1.17
CA MET A 64 -3.05 9.65 -1.42
C MET A 64 -3.95 9.64 -0.19
N SER A 65 -5.26 9.52 -0.42
CA SER A 65 -6.21 9.24 0.65
C SER A 65 -6.33 7.74 0.85
N THR A 66 -6.35 7.31 2.11
CA THR A 66 -6.37 5.88 2.48
C THR A 66 -7.60 5.48 3.31
N PRO A 67 -8.82 6.05 3.15
CA PRO A 67 -9.95 5.58 3.94
C PRO A 67 -10.37 4.18 3.48
N PRO A 68 -10.80 3.30 4.42
CA PRO A 68 -11.31 1.98 4.08
C PRO A 68 -12.66 2.09 3.34
N ALA A 69 -13.17 0.96 2.82
CA ALA A 69 -14.49 0.93 2.21
C ALA A 69 -15.58 1.36 3.21
N GLY A 70 -16.54 2.16 2.73
CA GLY A 70 -17.63 2.68 3.54
C GLY A 70 -17.28 3.85 4.47
N ALA A 71 -16.00 4.21 4.62
CA ALA A 71 -15.62 5.42 5.33
C ALA A 71 -15.89 6.68 4.48
N PRO A 72 -16.34 7.79 5.10
CA PRO A 72 -16.51 9.04 4.39
C PRO A 72 -15.17 9.55 3.86
N ALA A 73 -15.23 10.41 2.84
CA ALA A 73 -14.05 11.11 2.37
C ALA A 73 -13.40 11.88 3.53
N TYR A 74 -12.07 11.93 3.54
CA TYR A 74 -11.33 12.71 4.52
C TYR A 74 -11.68 14.20 4.36
N ASP A 75 -12.25 14.79 5.41
CA ASP A 75 -12.47 16.22 5.52
C ASP A 75 -11.69 16.75 6.73
N PRO A 76 -10.66 17.59 6.53
CA PRO A 76 -9.88 18.13 7.62
C PRO A 76 -10.72 18.99 8.56
N ALA A 77 -11.70 19.76 8.06
CA ALA A 77 -12.46 20.68 8.89
C ALA A 77 -13.27 19.95 9.97
N SER A 78 -13.95 18.86 9.62
CA SER A 78 -14.63 17.98 10.58
C SER A 78 -13.67 17.13 11.43
N SER A 79 -12.54 16.70 10.85
CA SER A 79 -11.57 15.88 11.57
C SER A 79 -10.91 16.58 12.77
N TRP A 80 -10.79 17.91 12.72
CA TRP A 80 -10.26 18.72 13.84
C TRP A 80 -11.30 19.03 14.93
N GLN A 81 -12.57 18.71 14.69
CA GLN A 81 -13.67 19.00 15.62
C GLN A 81 -14.13 17.77 16.40
N ASP A 82 -13.96 16.57 15.85
CA ASP A 82 -14.39 15.31 16.48
C ASP A 82 -13.32 14.21 16.32
N PHE A 83 -12.47 14.10 17.34
CA PHE A 83 -11.39 13.12 17.37
C PHE A 83 -11.88 11.67 17.50
N ASP A 84 -13.07 11.43 18.04
CA ASP A 84 -13.62 10.07 18.16
C ASP A 84 -14.19 9.59 16.82
N ALA A 85 -14.84 10.46 16.05
CA ALA A 85 -15.23 10.15 14.69
C ALA A 85 -14.02 9.80 13.81
N VAL A 86 -12.89 10.49 13.97
CA VAL A 86 -11.67 10.19 13.22
C VAL A 86 -11.13 8.81 13.59
N ARG A 87 -11.08 8.46 14.88
CA ARG A 87 -10.57 7.15 15.35
C ARG A 87 -11.25 5.94 14.74
N HIS A 88 -12.56 6.01 14.49
CA HIS A 88 -13.35 4.89 13.98
C HIS A 88 -13.42 4.82 12.45
N LYS A 89 -12.81 5.79 11.75
CA LYS A 89 -12.87 5.94 10.28
C LYS A 89 -11.49 5.80 9.61
N VAL A 90 -10.43 5.54 10.37
CA VAL A 90 -9.08 5.32 9.84
C VAL A 90 -8.95 3.88 9.34
N THR A 91 -8.26 3.70 8.21
CA THR A 91 -7.92 2.37 7.72
C THR A 91 -6.99 1.66 8.69
N ASP A 92 -7.10 0.34 8.74
CA ASP A 92 -6.05 -0.50 9.30
C ASP A 92 -5.09 -0.98 8.19
N SER A 93 -3.97 -1.60 8.59
CA SER A 93 -2.98 -2.12 7.63
C SER A 93 -3.55 -3.19 6.67
N ALA A 94 -4.59 -3.94 7.07
CA ALA A 94 -5.17 -4.99 6.23
C ALA A 94 -5.98 -4.41 5.05
N ALA A 95 -6.87 -3.45 5.34
CA ALA A 95 -7.63 -2.79 4.29
C ALA A 95 -6.73 -1.97 3.35
N ALA A 96 -5.71 -1.30 3.90
CA ALA A 96 -4.75 -0.54 3.12
C ALA A 96 -3.90 -1.45 2.20
N ALA A 97 -3.36 -2.56 2.72
CA ALA A 97 -2.58 -3.50 1.93
C ALA A 97 -3.43 -4.15 0.83
N THR A 98 -4.67 -4.53 1.13
CA THR A 98 -5.62 -5.05 0.12
C THR A 98 -5.87 -4.03 -0.98
N ALA A 99 -6.08 -2.76 -0.65
CA ALA A 99 -6.28 -1.71 -1.64
C ALA A 99 -5.04 -1.50 -2.52
N LEU A 100 -3.83 -1.54 -1.94
CA LEU A 100 -2.57 -1.46 -2.70
C LEU A 100 -2.37 -2.67 -3.61
N ALA A 101 -2.70 -3.87 -3.14
CA ALA A 101 -2.47 -5.10 -3.88
C ALA A 101 -3.53 -5.39 -4.95
N SER A 102 -4.78 -4.99 -4.76
CA SER A 102 -5.89 -5.30 -5.68
C SER A 102 -6.42 -4.09 -6.47
N GLY A 103 -6.13 -2.88 -6.00
CA GLY A 103 -6.79 -1.66 -6.50
C GLY A 103 -8.22 -1.45 -5.99
N VAL A 104 -8.73 -2.35 -5.13
CA VAL A 104 -10.10 -2.29 -4.59
C VAL A 104 -10.07 -2.06 -3.08
N LYS A 105 -10.86 -1.09 -2.61
CA LYS A 105 -11.02 -0.83 -1.17
C LYS A 105 -11.83 -1.94 -0.51
N THR A 106 -11.45 -2.29 0.72
CA THR A 106 -12.18 -3.24 1.57
C THR A 106 -12.38 -2.70 2.99
N THR A 107 -13.08 -3.43 3.83
CA THR A 107 -13.34 -3.09 5.23
C THR A 107 -12.15 -3.41 6.12
N ASN A 108 -12.02 -2.70 7.25
CA ASN A 108 -10.90 -2.90 8.17
C ASN A 108 -10.81 -4.34 8.67
N GLY A 109 -9.59 -4.86 8.74
CA GLY A 109 -9.30 -6.22 9.19
C GLY A 109 -9.43 -7.30 8.12
N VAL A 110 -9.94 -6.97 6.92
CA VAL A 110 -10.08 -7.91 5.80
C VAL A 110 -8.83 -7.88 4.91
N LEU A 111 -8.40 -9.06 4.45
CA LEU A 111 -7.29 -9.23 3.50
C LEU A 111 -7.83 -9.87 2.22
N GLY A 112 -7.54 -9.27 1.06
CA GLY A 112 -7.76 -9.88 -0.26
C GLY A 112 -9.21 -10.21 -0.64
N LEU A 113 -10.19 -9.67 0.10
CA LEU A 113 -11.62 -9.78 -0.22
C LEU A 113 -12.21 -8.39 -0.39
N ASP A 114 -13.24 -8.27 -1.22
CA ASP A 114 -14.04 -7.06 -1.35
C ASP A 114 -15.00 -6.88 -0.15
N PRO A 115 -15.72 -5.73 -0.04
CA PRO A 115 -16.66 -5.53 1.05
C PRO A 115 -17.83 -6.52 1.11
N ALA A 116 -18.12 -7.24 0.01
CA ALA A 116 -19.13 -8.29 -0.05
C ALA A 116 -18.55 -9.68 0.30
N GLY A 117 -17.25 -9.77 0.61
CA GLY A 117 -16.56 -11.00 0.93
C GLY A 117 -16.10 -11.80 -0.30
N ALA A 118 -16.22 -11.25 -1.51
CA ALA A 118 -15.75 -11.92 -2.71
C ALA A 118 -14.23 -11.80 -2.85
N ARG A 119 -13.59 -12.88 -3.33
CA ARG A 119 -12.13 -12.91 -3.54
C ARG A 119 -11.73 -11.88 -4.59
N LEU A 120 -10.79 -11.01 -4.23
CA LEU A 120 -10.14 -10.09 -5.16
C LEU A 120 -8.92 -10.75 -5.78
N GLU A 121 -8.58 -10.36 -7.00
CA GLU A 121 -7.28 -10.70 -7.57
C GLU A 121 -6.21 -9.74 -7.04
N LEU A 122 -5.12 -10.29 -6.51
CA LEU A 122 -3.99 -9.52 -5.99
C LEU A 122 -2.90 -9.35 -7.06
N LEU A 123 -2.12 -8.28 -6.94
CA LEU A 123 -1.06 -7.92 -7.88
C LEU A 123 -0.07 -9.08 -8.10
N PRO A 124 0.42 -9.81 -7.06
CA PRO A 124 1.27 -10.99 -7.28
C PRO A 124 0.61 -12.09 -8.11
N GLU A 125 -0.69 -12.33 -7.96
CA GLU A 125 -1.44 -13.32 -8.77
C GLU A 125 -1.55 -12.86 -10.23
N TRP A 126 -1.82 -11.57 -10.45
CA TRP A 126 -1.86 -10.98 -11.79
C TRP A 126 -0.49 -11.01 -12.48
N LEU A 127 0.59 -10.79 -11.72
CA LEU A 127 1.98 -10.83 -12.18
C LEU A 127 2.45 -12.25 -12.52
N ASP A 128 2.09 -13.23 -11.69
CA ASP A 128 2.48 -14.63 -11.89
C ASP A 128 1.93 -15.20 -13.20
N ARG A 129 0.67 -14.89 -13.54
CA ARG A 129 0.09 -15.24 -14.86
C ARG A 129 0.81 -14.63 -16.05
N ARG A 130 1.69 -13.65 -15.83
CA ARG A 130 2.52 -12.99 -16.85
C ARG A 130 3.99 -13.42 -16.76
N GLY A 131 4.30 -14.41 -15.94
CA GLY A 131 5.65 -14.90 -15.73
C GLY A 131 6.54 -13.89 -15.00
N VAL A 132 5.96 -12.95 -14.25
CA VAL A 132 6.71 -11.99 -13.45
C VAL A 132 6.81 -12.49 -12.02
N VAL A 133 8.04 -12.68 -11.55
CA VAL A 133 8.33 -13.12 -10.19
C VAL A 133 8.05 -11.98 -9.20
N SER A 134 7.41 -12.33 -8.09
CA SER A 134 7.10 -11.41 -7.00
C SER A 134 7.54 -11.99 -5.64
N GLY A 135 7.68 -11.11 -4.65
CA GLY A 135 8.08 -11.48 -3.30
C GLY A 135 7.76 -10.38 -2.29
N VAL A 136 7.70 -10.74 -1.02
CA VAL A 136 7.50 -9.83 0.11
C VAL A 136 8.65 -9.94 1.10
N VAL A 137 9.10 -8.80 1.59
CA VAL A 137 10.13 -8.69 2.62
C VAL A 137 9.62 -7.72 3.68
N THR A 138 9.72 -8.11 4.95
CA THR A 138 9.17 -7.34 6.07
C THR A 138 10.05 -7.43 7.31
N SER A 139 9.95 -6.44 8.20
CA SER A 139 10.59 -6.46 9.53
C SER A 139 9.68 -7.03 10.62
N VAL A 140 8.41 -7.32 10.31
CA VAL A 140 7.44 -7.92 11.24
C VAL A 140 7.21 -9.39 10.89
N GLN A 141 6.31 -10.06 11.62
CA GLN A 141 5.90 -11.43 11.29
C GLN A 141 5.42 -11.49 9.84
N PHE A 142 5.85 -12.49 9.06
CA PHE A 142 5.48 -12.55 7.65
C PHE A 142 3.96 -12.68 7.43
N ALA A 143 3.24 -13.27 8.40
CA ALA A 143 1.78 -13.37 8.39
C ALA A 143 1.05 -12.11 8.93
N HIS A 144 1.78 -11.03 9.24
CA HIS A 144 1.18 -9.75 9.58
C HIS A 144 0.44 -9.15 8.37
N ALA A 145 -0.54 -8.27 8.62
CA ALA A 145 -1.47 -7.80 7.59
C ALA A 145 -0.80 -7.17 6.35
N THR A 146 0.24 -6.37 6.53
CA THR A 146 0.88 -5.63 5.42
C THR A 146 1.50 -6.56 4.37
N PRO A 147 2.38 -7.53 4.72
CA PRO A 147 2.82 -8.55 3.77
C PRO A 147 1.71 -9.50 3.34
N ALA A 148 0.82 -9.90 4.26
CA ALA A 148 -0.27 -10.83 3.96
C ALA A 148 -1.28 -10.28 2.96
N GLY A 149 -1.51 -8.95 2.91
CA GLY A 149 -2.43 -8.32 1.96
C GLY A 149 -2.02 -8.45 0.50
N PHE A 150 -0.79 -8.90 0.22
CA PHE A 150 -0.32 -9.23 -1.12
C PHE A 150 -0.43 -10.73 -1.47
N ALA A 151 -0.87 -11.59 -0.54
CA ALA A 151 -0.81 -13.04 -0.74
C ALA A 151 -1.95 -13.86 -0.12
N ALA A 152 -2.75 -13.28 0.79
CA ALA A 152 -3.78 -13.99 1.53
C ALA A 152 -5.15 -13.34 1.35
N HIS A 153 -6.17 -14.18 1.43
CA HIS A 153 -7.59 -13.84 1.29
C HIS A 153 -8.32 -14.38 2.52
N VAL A 154 -8.56 -13.51 3.49
CA VAL A 154 -9.21 -13.87 4.77
C VAL A 154 -10.09 -12.74 5.27
N GLU A 155 -11.20 -13.09 5.92
CA GLU A 155 -12.13 -12.13 6.53
C GLU A 155 -11.54 -11.39 7.74
N LYS A 156 -10.52 -11.97 8.38
CA LYS A 156 -9.92 -11.41 9.59
C LYS A 156 -8.40 -11.57 9.56
N ARG A 157 -7.67 -10.46 9.64
CA ARG A 157 -6.20 -10.39 9.72
C ARG A 157 -5.58 -11.10 10.92
N SER A 158 -6.40 -11.49 11.91
CA SER A 158 -5.96 -12.26 13.08
C SER A 158 -5.89 -13.77 12.83
N ARG A 159 -6.35 -14.26 11.67
CA ARG A 159 -6.25 -15.68 11.29
C ARG A 159 -4.84 -16.05 10.84
N TYR A 160 -3.85 -15.86 11.70
CA TYR A 160 -2.43 -15.96 11.36
C TYR A 160 -2.04 -17.33 10.77
N GLU A 161 -2.59 -18.42 11.29
CA GLU A 161 -2.30 -19.77 10.79
C GLU A 161 -2.83 -19.96 9.36
N GLU A 162 -4.08 -19.55 9.11
CA GLU A 162 -4.68 -19.60 7.78
C GLU A 162 -3.90 -18.71 6.79
N ILE A 163 -3.54 -17.50 7.22
CA ILE A 163 -2.71 -16.57 6.44
C ILE A 163 -1.36 -17.21 6.10
N ALA A 164 -0.67 -17.79 7.09
CA ALA A 164 0.62 -18.40 6.87
C ALA A 164 0.54 -19.59 5.91
N ARG A 165 -0.48 -20.43 6.04
CA ARG A 165 -0.74 -21.53 5.10
C ARG A 165 -0.94 -21.00 3.68
N GLN A 166 -1.79 -20.00 3.50
CA GLN A 166 -2.03 -19.40 2.18
C GLN A 166 -0.74 -18.81 1.60
N MET A 167 0.01 -18.03 2.39
CA MET A 167 1.25 -17.41 1.93
C MET A 167 2.30 -18.44 1.51
N LEU A 168 2.49 -19.51 2.27
CA LEU A 168 3.53 -20.51 2.03
C LEU A 168 3.16 -21.55 0.97
N LEU A 169 1.89 -21.93 0.89
CA LEU A 169 1.46 -23.09 0.09
C LEU A 169 0.57 -22.71 -1.11
N ASP A 170 -0.22 -21.64 -1.00
CA ASP A 170 -1.23 -21.30 -2.00
C ASP A 170 -0.86 -20.05 -2.83
N SER A 171 0.06 -19.19 -2.34
CA SER A 171 0.41 -17.93 -2.98
C SER A 171 1.48 -18.09 -4.07
N PRO A 172 1.51 -17.20 -5.10
CA PRO A 172 2.52 -17.23 -6.15
C PRO A 172 3.86 -16.58 -5.74
N LEU A 173 4.00 -16.11 -4.50
CA LEU A 173 5.21 -15.44 -4.04
C LEU A 173 6.40 -16.40 -4.07
N ARG A 174 7.51 -15.94 -4.66
CA ARG A 174 8.77 -16.72 -4.71
C ARG A 174 9.73 -16.40 -3.57
N VAL A 175 9.55 -15.24 -2.94
CA VAL A 175 10.34 -14.80 -1.79
C VAL A 175 9.38 -14.34 -0.70
N ILE A 176 9.53 -14.90 0.49
CA ILE A 176 8.87 -14.45 1.71
C ILE A 176 9.97 -14.35 2.75
N ALA A 177 10.29 -13.14 3.18
CA ALA A 177 11.29 -12.90 4.21
C ALA A 177 10.72 -11.99 5.30
N GLY A 178 10.85 -12.41 6.56
CA GLY A 178 10.36 -11.66 7.70
C GLY A 178 10.60 -12.39 9.01
N CYS A 179 9.99 -11.91 10.07
CA CYS A 179 10.00 -12.58 11.37
C CYS A 179 9.06 -13.79 11.37
N GLY A 180 9.22 -14.68 12.36
CA GLY A 180 8.42 -15.89 12.52
C GLY A 180 6.93 -15.65 12.76
N HIS A 181 6.12 -16.70 12.73
CA HIS A 181 4.69 -16.63 13.04
C HIS A 181 4.48 -16.29 14.53
N PRO A 182 3.53 -15.40 14.89
CA PRO A 182 3.40 -14.91 16.27
C PRO A 182 2.99 -15.98 17.30
N GLY A 183 2.44 -17.11 16.85
CA GLY A 183 2.12 -18.27 17.67
C GLY A 183 3.19 -19.36 17.73
N TYR A 184 4.38 -19.17 17.15
CA TYR A 184 5.46 -20.16 17.17
C TYR A 184 6.79 -19.54 17.59
N GLY A 185 7.56 -20.29 18.38
CA GLY A 185 8.91 -19.92 18.78
C GLY A 185 9.96 -20.13 17.68
N PRO A 186 11.22 -19.75 17.91
CA PRO A 186 12.32 -19.98 16.96
C PRO A 186 12.56 -21.45 16.60
N SER A 187 12.13 -22.39 17.46
CA SER A 187 12.19 -23.84 17.21
C SER A 187 11.10 -24.34 16.25
N GLY A 188 10.10 -23.50 15.93
CA GLY A 188 8.90 -23.92 15.19
C GLY A 188 7.85 -24.61 16.06
N GLU A 189 8.03 -24.65 17.38
CA GLU A 189 7.02 -25.14 18.33
C GLU A 189 6.02 -24.04 18.68
N ALA A 190 4.77 -24.42 18.97
CA ALA A 190 3.74 -23.47 19.37
C ALA A 190 4.09 -22.81 20.71
N LEU A 191 3.80 -21.51 20.83
CA LEU A 191 3.95 -20.72 22.06
C LEU A 191 2.79 -20.93 23.03
#